data_AF-A0A0Q5ZWI7-F1
#
_entry.id   AF-A0A0Q5ZWI7-F1
#
_cell.length_a   1.000
_cell.length_b   1.000
_cell.length_c   1.000
_cell.angle_alpha   90.00
_cell.angle_beta   90.00
_cell.angle_gamma   90.00
#
_symmetry.space_group_name_H-M   'P 1'
#
loop_
_entity.id
_entity.type
_entity.pdbx_description
1 polymer ?
#
loop_
_entity_poly.entity_id
_entity_poly.type
_entity_poly.pdbx_seq_one_letter_code
_entity_poly.pdbx_strand_id
1 'polypeptide(L)'
;MIFATDYFNHIKDELPEFNLKLLLNIEDLNNSIFDEVFTILKPNQQEQYIAFKDSEKAKKYRTERNDQLPYVDFNNLPEIFDDNLLQKIMLYQKDGETRRAIDDSLSEQHKDQIARFESKIYEEEKAKRRALMTDEEKRKEKEWWDNYNTDPTPRFMGNVGEPDTVTSYIIKYGVNPLTREPETIESFNEKYTIDPQTGDPVPKDKNE
;
A
#
# COMPACT_ATOMS: atom_id res chain seq x y z
N MET A 1 6.97 -5.73 -2.88
CA MET A 1 7.42 -4.35 -2.70
C MET A 1 7.53 -3.76 -4.09
N ILE A 2 6.84 -2.65 -4.38
CA ILE A 2 6.91 -1.99 -5.69
C ILE A 2 7.89 -0.85 -5.53
N PHE A 3 9.03 -0.94 -6.20
CA PHE A 3 10.06 0.09 -6.16
C PHE A 3 9.69 1.21 -7.15
N ALA A 4 10.16 2.44 -6.94
CA ALA A 4 9.89 3.52 -7.88
C ALA A 4 10.44 3.19 -9.27
N THR A 5 11.54 2.43 -9.34
CA THR A 5 12.13 1.87 -10.56
C THR A 5 11.15 1.03 -11.39
N ASP A 6 10.23 0.29 -10.76
CA ASP A 6 9.25 -0.55 -11.46
C ASP A 6 8.30 0.25 -12.35
N TYR A 7 8.05 1.52 -12.00
CA TYR A 7 7.23 2.43 -12.80
C TYR A 7 7.92 2.88 -14.09
N PHE A 8 9.23 2.76 -14.19
CA PHE A 8 10.00 3.21 -15.36
C PHE A 8 10.42 2.06 -16.29
N ASN A 9 10.18 0.80 -15.88
CA ASN A 9 10.40 -0.39 -16.70
C ASN A 9 9.37 -0.57 -17.84
N HIS A 10 8.71 0.50 -18.29
CA HIS A 10 7.65 0.44 -19.30
C HIS A 10 8.19 0.45 -20.74
N ILE A 11 7.59 -0.40 -21.58
CA ILE A 11 7.99 -0.66 -22.97
C ILE A 11 7.61 0.50 -23.93
N LYS A 12 6.64 1.34 -23.55
CA LYS A 12 6.13 2.45 -24.38
C LYS A 12 7.15 3.57 -24.51
N ASP A 13 7.17 4.21 -25.68
CA ASP A 13 8.09 5.33 -25.98
C ASP A 13 7.74 6.64 -25.25
N GLU A 14 6.58 6.73 -24.63
CA GLU A 14 6.11 7.93 -23.92
C GLU A 14 6.13 7.73 -22.41
N LEU A 15 6.53 8.76 -21.67
CA LEU A 15 6.37 8.85 -20.22
C LEU A 15 5.02 9.51 -19.88
N PRO A 16 4.09 8.79 -19.22
CA PRO A 16 2.88 9.40 -18.71
C PRO A 16 3.17 10.54 -17.74
N GLU A 17 2.22 11.47 -17.58
CA GLU A 17 2.35 12.60 -16.65
C GLU A 17 2.69 12.14 -15.22
N PHE A 18 2.08 11.04 -14.77
CA PHE A 18 2.37 10.45 -13.47
C PHE A 18 3.87 10.13 -13.31
N ASN A 19 4.47 9.48 -14.32
CA ASN A 19 5.89 9.10 -14.31
C ASN A 19 6.80 10.32 -14.37
N LEU A 20 6.41 11.34 -15.14
CA LEU A 20 7.15 12.61 -15.20
C LEU A 20 7.18 13.29 -13.82
N LYS A 21 6.05 13.34 -13.11
CA LYS A 21 5.97 13.87 -11.74
C LYS A 21 6.73 13.01 -10.74
N LEU A 22 6.63 11.69 -10.85
CA LEU A 22 7.37 10.76 -10.01
C LEU A 22 8.88 10.97 -10.16
N LEU A 23 9.39 11.05 -11.38
CA LEU A 23 10.81 11.29 -11.65
C LEU A 23 11.27 12.65 -11.14
N LEU A 24 10.42 13.67 -11.28
CA LEU A 24 10.66 15.00 -10.73
C LEU A 24 10.78 14.98 -9.19
N ASN A 25 9.95 14.19 -8.52
CA ASN A 25 10.03 14.03 -7.06
C ASN A 25 11.26 13.25 -6.64
N ILE A 26 11.62 12.18 -7.37
CA ILE A 26 12.85 11.41 -7.12
C ILE A 26 14.06 12.36 -7.22
N GLU A 27 14.11 13.21 -8.24
CA GLU A 27 15.17 14.21 -8.40
C GLU A 27 15.14 15.26 -7.27
N ASP A 28 14.01 15.92 -7.05
CA ASP A 28 13.89 17.05 -6.12
C ASP A 28 14.09 16.63 -4.64
N LEU A 29 13.70 15.42 -4.29
CA LEU A 29 13.88 14.85 -2.95
C LEU A 29 15.25 14.17 -2.81
N ASN A 30 16.13 14.36 -3.79
CA ASN A 30 17.49 13.84 -3.87
C ASN A 30 17.60 12.34 -3.65
N ASN A 31 16.62 11.56 -4.09
CA ASN A 31 16.66 10.12 -3.94
C ASN A 31 17.81 9.54 -4.79
N SER A 32 18.65 8.73 -4.15
CA SER A 32 19.83 8.09 -4.76
C SER A 32 19.55 7.26 -6.02
N ILE A 33 18.31 6.82 -6.24
CA ILE A 33 17.93 6.05 -7.43
C ILE A 33 17.75 6.92 -8.68
N PHE A 34 17.81 8.26 -8.59
CA PHE A 34 17.53 9.14 -9.72
C PHE A 34 18.38 8.78 -10.95
N ASP A 35 19.70 8.65 -10.77
CA ASP A 35 20.62 8.35 -11.87
C ASP A 35 20.35 6.97 -12.47
N GLU A 36 20.00 5.99 -11.62
CA GLU A 36 19.62 4.63 -12.06
C GLU A 36 18.36 4.68 -12.92
N VAL A 37 17.29 5.33 -12.42
CA VAL A 37 16.02 5.48 -13.14
C VAL A 37 16.22 6.25 -14.43
N PHE A 38 16.97 7.35 -14.41
CA PHE A 38 17.18 8.19 -15.59
C PHE A 38 17.98 7.45 -16.67
N THR A 39 18.92 6.59 -16.28
CA THR A 39 19.78 5.83 -17.21
C THR A 39 19.02 4.71 -17.93
N ILE A 40 18.01 4.10 -17.29
CA ILE A 40 17.21 3.04 -17.93
C ILE A 40 16.18 3.58 -18.94
N LEU A 41 15.89 4.89 -18.91
CA LEU A 41 14.99 5.52 -19.85
C LEU A 41 15.57 5.55 -21.27
N LYS A 42 14.70 5.40 -22.26
CA LYS A 42 15.06 5.63 -23.67
C LYS A 42 15.39 7.11 -23.90
N PRO A 43 16.25 7.45 -24.89
CA PRO A 43 16.63 8.85 -25.15
C PRO A 43 15.44 9.81 -25.33
N ASN A 44 14.40 9.38 -26.04
CA ASN A 44 13.18 10.17 -26.23
C ASN A 44 12.36 10.36 -24.93
N GLN A 45 12.42 9.42 -23.99
CA GLN A 45 11.81 9.56 -22.66
C GLN A 45 12.63 10.52 -21.78
N GLN A 46 13.96 10.47 -21.88
CA GLN A 46 14.83 11.45 -21.22
C GLN A 46 14.55 12.87 -21.72
N GLU A 47 14.41 13.06 -23.04
CA GLU A 47 14.04 14.34 -23.64
C GLU A 47 12.66 14.83 -23.15
N GLN A 48 11.66 13.94 -23.06
CA GLN A 48 10.35 14.26 -22.48
C GLN A 48 10.47 14.74 -21.03
N TYR A 49 11.29 14.08 -20.23
CA TYR A 49 11.53 14.48 -18.85
C TYR A 49 12.20 15.86 -18.76
N ILE A 50 13.27 16.09 -19.52
CA ILE A 50 13.98 17.37 -19.56
C ILE A 50 13.02 18.51 -19.96
N ALA A 51 12.24 18.30 -21.02
CA ALA A 51 11.25 19.28 -21.47
C ALA A 51 10.15 19.53 -20.42
N PHE A 52 9.68 18.47 -19.74
CA PHE A 52 8.71 18.60 -18.66
C PHE A 52 9.27 19.36 -17.46
N LYS A 53 10.49 19.05 -17.01
CA LYS A 53 11.16 19.65 -15.85
C LYS A 53 11.25 21.17 -15.94
N ASP A 54 11.48 21.69 -17.15
CA ASP A 54 11.59 23.13 -17.42
C ASP A 54 10.24 23.81 -17.69
N SER A 55 9.16 23.02 -17.84
CA SER A 55 7.83 23.52 -18.15
C SER A 55 7.18 24.28 -16.98
N GLU A 56 6.28 25.21 -17.30
CA GLU A 56 5.43 25.88 -16.30
C GLU A 56 4.58 24.91 -15.48
N LYS A 57 4.24 23.76 -16.07
CA LYS A 57 3.49 22.69 -15.39
C LYS A 57 4.31 22.07 -14.26
N ALA A 58 5.57 21.76 -14.49
CA ALA A 58 6.46 21.24 -13.45
C ALA A 58 6.75 22.28 -12.37
N LYS A 59 6.94 23.55 -12.73
CA LYS A 59 7.10 24.65 -11.76
C LYS A 59 5.89 24.78 -10.86
N LYS A 60 4.68 24.83 -11.45
CA LYS A 60 3.43 24.89 -10.69
C LYS A 60 3.29 23.69 -9.74
N TYR A 61 3.54 22.48 -10.24
CA TYR A 61 3.49 21.27 -9.43
C TYR A 61 4.47 21.31 -8.24
N ARG A 62 5.72 21.75 -8.45
CA ARG A 62 6.71 21.91 -7.37
C ARG A 62 6.24 22.89 -6.31
N THR A 63 5.70 24.04 -6.71
CA THR A 63 5.17 25.04 -5.78
C THR A 63 4.03 24.44 -4.95
N GLU A 64 3.03 23.84 -5.60
CA GLU A 64 1.89 23.22 -4.91
C GLU A 64 2.32 22.10 -3.96
N ARG A 65 3.28 21.27 -4.37
CA ARG A 65 3.86 20.21 -3.53
C ARG A 65 4.59 20.80 -2.32
N ASN A 66 5.44 21.81 -2.53
CA ASN A 66 6.25 22.41 -1.47
C ASN A 66 5.42 23.25 -0.48
N ASP A 67 4.25 23.75 -0.91
CA ASP A 67 3.29 24.43 -0.03
C ASP A 67 2.58 23.43 0.91
N GLN A 68 2.47 22.16 0.51
CA GLN A 68 1.78 21.12 1.27
C GLN A 68 2.72 20.25 2.10
N LEU A 69 3.96 20.05 1.64
CA LEU A 69 4.91 19.12 2.25
C LEU A 69 6.02 19.87 3.00
N PRO A 70 6.26 19.51 4.27
CA PRO A 70 7.34 20.11 5.05
C PRO A 70 8.69 19.59 4.54
N TYR A 71 9.73 20.41 4.57
CA TYR A 71 11.07 19.97 4.20
C TYR A 71 11.56 18.78 5.07
N VAL A 72 12.05 17.73 4.40
CA VAL A 72 12.71 16.55 4.96
C VAL A 72 13.93 16.21 4.08
N ASP A 73 15.09 16.02 4.71
CA ASP A 73 16.30 15.55 4.03
C ASP A 73 16.34 14.03 4.02
N PHE A 74 15.87 13.43 2.93
CA PHE A 74 15.80 11.97 2.80
C PHE A 74 17.18 11.29 2.62
N ASN A 75 18.24 12.06 2.34
CA ASN A 75 19.60 11.51 2.23
C ASN A 75 20.33 11.38 3.57
N ASN A 76 19.81 12.03 4.60
CA ASN A 76 20.44 12.07 5.91
C ASN A 76 19.42 11.77 7.01
N LEU A 77 18.66 10.70 6.80
CA LEU A 77 17.68 10.22 7.78
C LEU A 77 18.40 9.57 8.97
N PRO A 78 18.01 9.91 10.21
CA PRO A 78 18.51 9.21 11.38
C PRO A 78 17.94 7.79 11.44
N GLU A 79 18.71 6.85 12.00
CA GLU A 79 18.27 5.45 12.16
C GLU A 79 16.96 5.32 12.96
N ILE A 80 16.76 6.21 13.94
CA ILE A 80 15.55 6.28 14.76
C ILE A 80 14.88 7.64 14.55
N PHE A 81 13.61 7.60 14.16
CA PHE A 81 12.80 8.79 13.96
C PHE A 81 12.16 9.23 15.28
N ASP A 82 12.19 10.54 15.52
CA ASP A 82 11.35 11.14 16.54
C ASP A 82 9.92 11.37 16.02
N ASP A 83 8.99 11.65 16.92
CA ASP A 83 7.57 11.87 16.59
C ASP A 83 7.37 13.03 15.60
N ASN A 84 8.25 14.04 15.60
CA ASN A 84 8.15 15.20 14.70
C ASN A 84 8.52 14.81 13.26
N LEU A 85 9.63 14.09 13.10
CA LEU A 85 10.06 13.56 11.81
C LEU A 85 9.04 12.55 11.26
N LEU A 86 8.50 11.66 12.11
CA LEU A 86 7.43 10.74 11.74
C LEU A 86 6.19 11.48 11.21
N GLN A 87 5.72 12.51 11.92
CA GLN A 87 4.58 13.33 11.48
C GLN A 87 4.82 13.98 10.12
N LYS A 88 6.05 14.47 9.86
CA LYS A 88 6.41 15.04 8.56
C LYS A 88 6.40 13.98 7.46
N ILE A 89 7.06 12.84 7.67
CA ILE A 89 7.12 11.73 6.70
C ILE A 89 5.71 11.20 6.39
N MET A 90 4.82 11.16 7.38
CA MET A 90 3.42 10.77 7.18
C MET A 90 2.67 11.66 6.18
N LEU A 91 3.06 12.92 6.00
CA LEU A 91 2.45 13.79 4.99
C LEU A 91 2.85 13.38 3.57
N TYR A 92 4.08 12.92 3.38
CA TYR A 92 4.56 12.36 2.10
C TYR A 92 3.88 11.02 1.78
N GLN A 93 3.50 10.23 2.79
CA GLN A 93 2.83 8.93 2.59
C GLN A 93 1.39 9.03 2.06
N LYS A 94 0.77 10.22 2.10
CA LYS A 94 -0.63 10.41 1.67
C LYS A 94 -0.81 10.50 0.16
N ASP A 95 0.21 10.95 -0.56
CA ASP A 95 0.15 11.21 -2.00
C ASP A 95 0.92 10.13 -2.77
N GLY A 96 0.34 9.65 -3.87
CA GLY A 96 0.85 8.46 -4.58
C GLY A 96 2.23 8.68 -5.19
N GLU A 97 2.45 9.81 -5.86
CA GLU A 97 3.71 10.18 -6.50
C GLU A 97 4.82 10.40 -5.47
N THR A 98 4.56 11.18 -4.41
CA THR A 98 5.57 11.52 -3.41
C THR A 98 5.87 10.36 -2.47
N ARG A 99 4.87 9.56 -2.08
CA ARG A 99 5.07 8.30 -1.34
C ARG A 99 6.03 7.38 -2.09
N ARG A 100 5.77 7.15 -3.37
CA ARG A 100 6.62 6.28 -4.20
C ARG A 100 8.03 6.84 -4.35
N ALA A 101 8.17 8.15 -4.49
CA ALA A 101 9.48 8.80 -4.59
C ALA A 101 10.33 8.65 -3.31
N ILE A 102 9.71 8.58 -2.13
CA ILE A 102 10.45 8.45 -0.86
C ILE A 102 10.59 7.01 -0.37
N ASP A 103 9.79 6.07 -0.86
CA ASP A 103 9.78 4.69 -0.34
C ASP A 103 11.15 4.02 -0.49
N ASP A 104 11.83 4.29 -1.60
CA ASP A 104 13.17 3.75 -1.90
C ASP A 104 14.27 4.42 -1.06
N SER A 105 14.02 5.63 -0.52
CA SER A 105 14.94 6.29 0.41
C SER A 105 14.80 5.78 1.85
N LEU A 106 13.79 4.96 2.14
CA LEU A 106 13.52 4.44 3.48
C LEU A 106 14.06 3.02 3.64
N SER A 107 14.84 2.78 4.69
CA SER A 107 15.21 1.43 5.09
C SER A 107 14.00 0.66 5.62
N GLU A 108 14.08 -0.67 5.67
CA GLU A 108 13.03 -1.49 6.29
C GLU A 108 12.77 -1.09 7.76
N GLN A 109 13.82 -0.70 8.49
CA GLN A 109 13.68 -0.19 9.86
C GLN A 109 12.93 1.15 9.92
N HIS A 110 13.10 2.03 8.92
CA HIS A 110 12.29 3.25 8.82
C HIS A 110 10.83 2.91 8.52
N LYS A 111 10.57 1.96 7.61
CA LYS A 111 9.22 1.50 7.26
C LYS A 111 8.50 0.88 8.48
N ASP A 112 9.21 0.08 9.29
CA ASP A 112 8.69 -0.46 10.54
C ASP A 112 8.30 0.62 11.56
N GLN A 113 9.12 1.67 11.69
CA GLN A 113 8.82 2.80 12.58
C GLN A 113 7.56 3.56 12.14
N ILE A 114 7.41 3.79 10.84
CA ILE A 114 6.21 4.42 10.26
C ILE A 114 4.98 3.56 10.53
N ALA A 115 5.03 2.25 10.26
CA ALA A 115 3.91 1.35 10.51
C ALA A 115 3.47 1.31 11.98
N ARG A 116 4.43 1.33 12.92
CA ARG A 116 4.13 1.43 14.36
C ARG A 116 3.48 2.74 14.72
N PHE A 117 3.93 3.85 14.12
CA PHE A 117 3.36 5.16 14.33
C PHE A 117 1.93 5.28 13.79
N GLU A 118 1.67 4.73 12.60
CA GLU A 118 0.32 4.63 12.02
C GLU A 118 -0.62 3.81 12.91
N SER A 119 -0.15 2.66 13.41
CA SER A 119 -0.91 1.82 14.33
C SER A 119 -1.28 2.56 15.62
N LYS A 120 -0.34 3.33 16.18
CA LYS A 120 -0.58 4.18 17.35
C LYS A 120 -1.66 5.22 17.07
N ILE A 121 -1.58 5.95 15.93
CA ILE A 121 -2.60 6.92 15.53
C ILE A 121 -3.97 6.25 15.39
N TYR A 122 -4.04 5.11 14.71
CA TYR A 122 -5.28 4.38 14.51
C TYR A 122 -5.93 3.96 15.83
N GLU A 123 -5.15 3.42 16.76
CA GLU A 123 -5.67 3.02 18.08
C GLU A 123 -6.10 4.23 18.92
N GLU A 124 -5.40 5.37 18.83
CA GLU A 124 -5.81 6.63 19.47
C GLU A 124 -7.13 7.16 18.90
N GLU A 125 -7.32 7.14 17.57
CA GLU A 125 -8.58 7.54 16.93
C GLU A 125 -9.73 6.59 17.27
N LYS A 126 -9.46 5.30 17.32
CA LYS A 126 -10.42 4.28 17.75
C LYS A 126 -10.82 4.48 19.21
N ALA A 127 -9.87 4.77 20.10
CA ALA A 127 -10.15 5.10 21.50
C ALA A 127 -10.99 6.38 21.63
N LYS A 128 -10.67 7.44 20.87
CA LYS A 128 -11.48 8.68 20.83
C LYS A 128 -12.91 8.42 20.36
N ARG A 129 -13.09 7.64 19.28
CA ARG A 129 -14.41 7.23 18.80
C ARG A 129 -15.19 6.48 19.88
N ARG A 130 -14.55 5.52 20.55
CA ARG A 130 -15.16 4.78 21.66
C ARG A 130 -15.52 5.65 22.87
N ALA A 131 -14.72 6.66 23.17
CA ALA A 131 -15.02 7.60 24.26
C ALA A 131 -16.26 8.47 23.95
N LEU A 132 -16.49 8.79 22.69
CA LEU A 132 -17.65 9.58 22.24
C LEU A 132 -18.94 8.76 22.10
N MET A 133 -18.84 7.42 22.06
CA MET A 133 -20.01 6.56 21.99
C MET A 133 -20.81 6.56 23.29
N THR A 134 -22.13 6.60 23.14
CA THR A 134 -23.10 6.37 24.20
C THR A 134 -23.04 4.92 24.69
N ASP A 135 -23.54 4.67 25.90
CA ASP A 135 -23.56 3.30 26.45
C ASP A 135 -24.44 2.35 25.61
N GLU A 136 -25.49 2.88 24.98
CA GLU A 136 -26.35 2.12 24.06
C GLU A 136 -25.62 1.74 22.75
N GLU A 137 -24.81 2.64 22.20
CA GLU A 137 -23.97 2.33 21.03
C GLU A 137 -22.90 1.30 21.38
N LYS A 138 -22.24 1.42 22.53
CA LYS A 138 -21.27 0.42 23.02
C LYS A 138 -21.92 -0.94 23.23
N ARG A 139 -23.15 -0.98 23.77
CA ARG A 139 -23.93 -2.21 23.93
C ARG A 139 -24.24 -2.85 22.58
N LYS A 140 -24.69 -2.08 21.59
CA LYS A 140 -24.95 -2.57 20.22
C LYS A 140 -23.68 -3.04 19.52
N GLU A 141 -22.57 -2.31 19.64
CA GLU A 141 -21.27 -2.72 19.10
C GLU A 141 -20.84 -4.05 19.72
N LYS A 142 -20.96 -4.19 21.04
CA LYS A 142 -20.66 -5.42 21.76
C LYS A 142 -21.58 -6.57 21.33
N GLU A 143 -22.89 -6.36 21.26
CA GLU A 143 -23.86 -7.37 20.80
C GLU A 143 -23.58 -7.80 19.35
N TRP A 144 -23.16 -6.87 18.50
CA TRP A 144 -22.73 -7.17 17.14
C TRP A 144 -21.47 -8.05 17.11
N TRP A 145 -20.44 -7.70 17.89
CA TRP A 145 -19.21 -8.51 18.00
C TRP A 145 -19.45 -9.87 18.65
N ASP A 146 -20.28 -9.95 19.68
CA ASP A 146 -20.64 -11.20 20.35
C ASP A 146 -21.37 -12.12 19.35
N ASN A 147 -22.36 -11.58 18.62
CA ASN A 147 -23.04 -12.32 17.55
C ASN A 147 -22.07 -12.77 16.44
N TYR A 148 -21.17 -11.90 16.00
CA TYR A 148 -20.14 -12.23 15.00
C TYR A 148 -19.20 -13.35 15.48
N ASN A 149 -18.71 -13.28 16.71
CA ASN A 149 -17.82 -14.29 17.29
C ASN A 149 -18.52 -15.63 17.53
N THR A 150 -19.84 -15.61 17.72
CA THR A 150 -20.68 -16.82 17.86
C THR A 150 -21.27 -17.32 16.55
N ASP A 151 -21.04 -16.63 15.43
CA ASP A 151 -21.54 -17.03 14.11
C ASP A 151 -20.87 -18.36 13.70
N PRO A 152 -21.64 -19.46 13.54
CA PRO A 152 -21.10 -20.73 13.06
C PRO A 152 -20.69 -20.68 11.57
N THR A 153 -20.97 -19.57 10.88
CA THR A 153 -20.79 -19.35 9.44
C THR A 153 -20.17 -17.97 9.12
N PRO A 154 -18.96 -17.64 9.62
CA PRO A 154 -18.38 -16.31 9.47
C PRO A 154 -18.14 -15.95 7.99
N ARG A 155 -18.66 -14.79 7.57
CA ARG A 155 -18.45 -14.26 6.21
C ARG A 155 -16.98 -13.89 6.02
N PHE A 156 -16.39 -14.32 4.91
CA PHE A 156 -15.03 -13.95 4.54
C PHE A 156 -15.05 -12.46 4.18
N MET A 157 -14.35 -11.65 4.96
CA MET A 157 -14.17 -10.23 4.71
C MET A 157 -12.71 -9.95 4.92
N GLY A 158 -11.91 -10.26 3.89
CA GLY A 158 -10.46 -10.12 3.91
C GLY A 158 -10.03 -8.74 4.43
N ASN A 159 -9.70 -8.68 5.73
CA ASN A 159 -8.57 -7.98 6.32
C ASN A 159 -8.56 -8.07 7.87
N VAL A 160 -7.33 -8.19 8.39
CA VAL A 160 -6.84 -8.23 9.79
C VAL A 160 -7.48 -9.27 10.71
N GLY A 161 -6.87 -10.48 10.74
CA GLY A 161 -7.19 -11.57 11.67
C GLY A 161 -7.80 -12.81 11.01
N GLU A 162 -8.19 -12.69 9.74
CA GLU A 162 -8.58 -13.81 8.89
C GLU A 162 -7.35 -14.43 8.19
N PRO A 163 -7.38 -15.72 7.83
CA PRO A 163 -6.26 -16.36 7.16
C PRO A 163 -6.00 -15.74 5.78
N ASP A 164 -4.75 -15.33 5.54
CA ASP A 164 -4.34 -14.57 4.34
C ASP A 164 -4.44 -15.35 3.01
N THR A 165 -4.69 -16.66 3.08
CA THR A 165 -4.84 -17.52 1.90
C THR A 165 -6.01 -18.48 2.06
N VAL A 166 -6.61 -18.86 0.94
CA VAL A 166 -7.64 -19.90 0.87
C VAL A 166 -7.17 -21.20 1.54
N THR A 167 -5.90 -21.58 1.36
CA THR A 167 -5.31 -22.74 2.02
C THR A 167 -5.34 -22.59 3.53
N SER A 168 -4.95 -21.42 4.05
CA SER A 168 -4.98 -21.15 5.49
C SER A 168 -6.42 -21.10 6.04
N TYR A 169 -7.39 -20.69 5.22
CA TYR A 169 -8.82 -20.74 5.53
C TYR A 169 -9.30 -22.19 5.66
N ILE A 170 -8.96 -23.06 4.72
CA ILE A 170 -9.31 -24.48 4.74
C ILE A 170 -8.63 -25.19 5.93
N ILE A 171 -7.38 -24.87 6.24
CA ILE A 171 -6.68 -25.44 7.41
C ILE A 171 -7.38 -25.04 8.72
N LYS A 172 -7.81 -23.78 8.83
CA LYS A 172 -8.40 -23.24 10.06
C LYS A 172 -9.86 -23.66 10.25
N TYR A 173 -10.64 -23.73 9.17
CA TYR A 173 -12.10 -23.92 9.23
C TYR A 173 -12.60 -25.22 8.62
N GLY A 174 -11.77 -25.95 7.86
CA GLY A 174 -12.13 -27.26 7.26
C GLY A 174 -13.19 -27.19 6.15
N VAL A 175 -13.41 -26.01 5.56
CA VAL A 175 -14.47 -25.78 4.57
C VAL A 175 -13.99 -24.92 3.41
N ASN A 176 -14.63 -25.09 2.25
CA ASN A 176 -14.40 -24.28 1.05
C ASN A 176 -14.88 -22.82 1.31
N PRO A 177 -14.06 -21.78 1.08
CA PRO A 177 -14.45 -20.40 1.36
C PRO A 177 -15.59 -19.87 0.47
N LEU A 178 -15.77 -20.44 -0.73
CA LEU A 178 -16.81 -20.05 -1.69
C LEU A 178 -18.14 -20.76 -1.42
N THR A 179 -18.10 -22.10 -1.33
CA THR A 179 -19.32 -22.94 -1.27
C THR A 179 -19.73 -23.29 0.14
N ARG A 180 -18.82 -23.17 1.12
CA ARG A 180 -19.02 -23.51 2.54
C ARG A 180 -19.23 -25.01 2.81
N GLU A 181 -18.96 -25.85 1.83
CA GLU A 181 -18.98 -27.31 2.00
C GLU A 181 -17.67 -27.80 2.67
N PRO A 182 -17.72 -28.91 3.44
CA PRO A 182 -16.52 -29.55 3.97
C PRO A 182 -15.52 -29.83 2.85
N GLU A 183 -14.28 -29.38 3.04
CA GLU A 183 -13.28 -29.42 1.99
C GLU A 183 -11.89 -29.56 2.61
N THR A 184 -11.04 -30.36 1.97
CA THR A 184 -9.62 -30.47 2.31
C THR A 184 -8.80 -29.70 1.28
N ILE A 185 -7.53 -29.42 1.59
CA ILE A 185 -6.62 -28.74 0.63
C ILE A 185 -6.54 -29.55 -0.67
N GLU A 186 -6.50 -30.88 -0.55
CA GLU A 186 -6.42 -31.82 -1.66
C GLU A 186 -7.66 -31.74 -2.54
N SER A 187 -8.86 -31.87 -1.95
CA SER A 187 -10.12 -31.83 -2.69
C SER A 187 -10.42 -30.45 -3.28
N PHE A 188 -9.96 -29.38 -2.62
CA PHE A 188 -10.04 -28.02 -3.15
C PHE A 188 -9.16 -27.82 -4.38
N ASN A 189 -7.89 -28.25 -4.30
CA ASN A 189 -6.93 -28.13 -5.39
C ASN A 189 -7.29 -29.00 -6.59
N GLU A 190 -8.14 -30.02 -6.45
CA GLU A 190 -8.69 -30.76 -7.59
C GLU A 190 -9.71 -29.94 -8.38
N LYS A 191 -10.50 -29.11 -7.70
CA LYS A 191 -11.62 -28.36 -8.29
C LYS A 191 -11.27 -26.93 -8.67
N TYR A 192 -10.29 -26.33 -8.01
CA TYR A 192 -9.97 -24.90 -8.13
C TYR A 192 -8.45 -24.68 -8.30
N THR A 193 -8.09 -23.61 -9.00
CA THR A 193 -6.75 -22.99 -9.02
C THR A 193 -6.82 -21.62 -8.38
N ILE A 194 -5.78 -21.21 -7.66
CA ILE A 194 -5.70 -19.84 -7.14
C ILE A 194 -5.17 -18.92 -8.26
N ASP A 195 -5.90 -17.86 -8.57
CA ASP A 195 -5.43 -16.80 -9.46
C ASP A 195 -4.21 -16.12 -8.81
N PRO A 196 -3.02 -16.14 -9.45
CA PRO A 196 -1.82 -15.55 -8.88
C PRO A 196 -1.86 -14.02 -8.78
N GLN A 197 -2.79 -13.35 -9.47
CA GLN A 197 -2.94 -11.90 -9.44
C GLN A 197 -3.90 -11.43 -8.35
N THR A 198 -4.99 -12.16 -8.11
CA THR A 198 -6.01 -11.74 -7.13
C THR A 198 -5.98 -12.55 -5.84
N GLY A 199 -5.38 -13.74 -5.84
CA GLY A 199 -5.45 -14.69 -4.73
C GLY A 199 -6.79 -15.43 -4.62
N ASP A 200 -7.70 -15.19 -5.58
CA ASP A 200 -9.02 -15.80 -5.57
C ASP A 200 -9.03 -17.20 -6.18
N PRO A 201 -9.86 -18.12 -5.68
CA PRO A 201 -10.02 -19.43 -6.27
C PRO A 201 -10.90 -19.41 -7.52
N VAL A 202 -10.32 -19.84 -8.64
CA VAL A 202 -10.94 -19.99 -9.96
C VAL A 202 -11.21 -21.47 -10.20
N PRO A 203 -12.42 -21.89 -10.60
CA PRO A 203 -12.70 -23.28 -10.96
C PRO A 203 -11.75 -23.75 -12.06
N LYS A 204 -11.19 -24.95 -11.91
CA LYS A 204 -10.54 -25.64 -13.03
C LYS A 204 -11.64 -26.02 -14.00
N ASP A 205 -11.62 -25.46 -15.21
CA ASP A 205 -12.54 -25.88 -16.26
C ASP A 205 -12.47 -27.40 -16.39
N LYS A 206 -13.62 -28.05 -16.27
CA LYS A 206 -13.75 -29.47 -16.60
C LYS A 206 -13.59 -29.59 -18.11
N ASN A 207 -12.37 -29.87 -18.56
CA ASN A 207 -12.19 -30.53 -19.84
C ASN A 207 -12.65 -31.98 -19.68
N GLU A 208 -13.97 -32.18 -19.79
CA GLU A 208 -14.63 -33.41 -20.23
C GLU A 208 -16.06 -33.09 -20.70
#